data_AF-A0A182GEN6-F1
#
_entry.id   AF-A0A182GEN6-F1
#
_cell.length_a   1.000
_cell.length_b   1.000
_cell.length_c   1.000
_cell.angle_alpha   90.00
_cell.angle_beta   90.00
_cell.angle_gamma   90.00
#
_symmetry.space_group_name_H-M   'P 1'
#
loop_
_entity.id
_entity.type
_entity.pdbx_description
1 polymer ?
#
loop_
_entity_poly.entity_id
_entity_poly.type
_entity_poly.pdbx_seq_one_letter_code
_entity_poly.pdbx_strand_id
1 'polypeptide(L)'
;MSFLQNVENVNVIVDETLVDIDSIEEQDHDPELQELLVAEWNLSPAIYAILIQHGFSVEYLKVMDDKSLDDVFSVETYYNPRDAKADKKHPSGLIYDRFHNRNKKKLVQAKSTPGTETIYSKEKTAALNLPEDYISKLTTLKNWLRNNFAPTEEVTQKWKDSLLLRLRSIINEADIDKGNVLSEWPRITDEAGYLLIDSDFDHLYGKSDELFDHWEEFSQNFLKYIRSSEIKDDRSRRLLDILSKPDICQELVVEKVHQVL
;
A
#
# COMPACT_ATOMS: atom_id res chain seq x y z
N MET A 1 43.51 -17.74 -12.50
CA MET A 1 44.67 -17.50 -11.61
C MET A 1 44.96 -16.00 -11.64
N SER A 2 44.75 -15.36 -10.48
CA SER A 2 45.07 -13.96 -10.11
C SER A 2 44.24 -12.85 -10.78
N PHE A 3 43.13 -12.43 -10.17
CA PHE A 3 42.45 -11.17 -10.51
C PHE A 3 42.05 -10.28 -9.31
N LEU A 4 42.40 -10.65 -8.07
CA LEU A 4 41.99 -9.87 -6.88
C LEU A 4 43.16 -9.67 -5.93
N GLN A 5 44.18 -8.92 -6.37
CA GLN A 5 45.26 -8.51 -5.45
C GLN A 5 45.14 -7.05 -4.99
N ASN A 6 44.19 -6.27 -5.51
CA ASN A 6 44.06 -4.84 -5.22
C ASN A 6 42.63 -4.38 -4.89
N VAL A 7 41.75 -5.24 -4.36
CA VAL A 7 40.60 -4.72 -3.61
C VAL A 7 41.14 -4.29 -2.26
N GLU A 8 41.65 -3.06 -2.17
CA GLU A 8 41.95 -2.45 -0.88
C GLU A 8 40.71 -2.59 0.00
N ASN A 9 40.90 -3.16 1.20
CA ASN A 9 39.85 -3.33 2.19
C ASN A 9 39.13 -2.00 2.42
N VAL A 10 38.00 -1.79 1.74
CA VAL A 10 37.12 -0.66 1.99
C VAL A 10 36.39 -0.97 3.28
N ASN A 11 37.01 -0.62 4.41
CA ASN A 11 36.34 -0.56 5.71
C ASN A 11 35.34 0.60 5.66
N VAL A 12 34.20 0.38 5.01
CA VAL A 12 33.02 1.20 5.27
C VAL A 12 32.61 0.85 6.69
N ILE A 13 32.90 1.75 7.64
CA ILE A 13 32.37 1.66 9.00
C ILE A 13 30.86 1.89 8.87
N VAL A 14 30.14 0.81 8.56
CA VAL A 14 28.69 0.74 8.69
C VAL A 14 28.46 0.38 10.15
N ASP A 15 27.95 1.35 10.91
CA ASP A 15 27.51 1.15 12.29
C ASP A 15 26.64 -0.12 12.36
N GLU A 16 27.02 -1.09 13.20
CA GLU A 16 26.38 -2.42 13.31
C GLU A 16 24.89 -2.33 13.68
N THR A 17 24.44 -1.16 14.13
CA THR A 17 23.04 -0.83 14.41
C THR A 17 22.16 -0.61 13.16
N LEU A 18 22.72 -0.69 11.95
CA LEU A 18 22.06 -0.36 10.67
C LEU A 18 21.50 -1.56 9.88
N VAL A 19 21.62 -2.78 10.39
CA VAL A 19 21.34 -4.01 9.64
C VAL A 19 20.03 -4.66 10.12
N ASP A 20 18.90 -4.28 9.53
CA ASP A 20 17.68 -5.10 9.57
C ASP A 20 17.58 -5.90 8.26
N ILE A 21 18.23 -7.06 8.22
CA ILE A 21 18.10 -8.06 7.15
C ILE A 21 16.64 -8.56 7.05
N ASP A 22 15.88 -8.45 8.14
CA ASP A 22 14.48 -8.88 8.30
C ASP A 22 13.44 -8.08 7.48
N SER A 23 13.89 -7.20 6.59
CA SER A 23 13.01 -6.41 5.71
C SER A 23 12.97 -6.88 4.26
N ILE A 24 13.69 -7.98 3.95
CA ILE A 24 13.63 -8.68 2.66
C ILE A 24 12.49 -9.69 2.76
N GLU A 25 11.55 -9.68 1.81
CA GLU A 25 10.50 -10.69 1.75
C GLU A 25 11.14 -12.05 1.46
N GLU A 26 10.66 -13.14 2.09
CA GLU A 26 11.27 -14.49 1.93
C GLU A 26 11.40 -14.92 0.45
N GLN A 27 10.53 -14.42 -0.41
CA GLN A 27 10.53 -14.68 -1.85
C GLN A 27 11.64 -13.99 -2.65
N ASP A 28 12.22 -12.91 -2.12
CA ASP A 28 13.27 -12.12 -2.78
C ASP A 28 14.68 -12.50 -2.30
N HIS A 29 14.79 -13.50 -1.43
CA HIS A 29 16.07 -13.92 -0.87
C HIS A 29 16.91 -14.70 -1.90
N ASP A 30 18.10 -14.21 -2.24
CA ASP A 30 19.09 -14.91 -3.08
C ASP A 30 20.28 -15.34 -2.20
N PRO A 31 20.30 -16.60 -1.71
CA PRO A 31 21.35 -17.07 -0.82
C PRO A 31 22.72 -17.14 -1.50
N GLU A 32 22.76 -17.38 -2.82
CA GLU A 32 24.02 -17.39 -3.57
C GLU A 32 24.60 -15.96 -3.65
N LEU A 33 23.74 -14.95 -3.78
CA LEU A 33 24.17 -13.55 -3.79
C LEU A 33 24.69 -13.11 -2.43
N GLN A 34 24.03 -13.54 -1.37
CA GLN A 34 24.48 -13.25 -0.02
C GLN A 34 25.85 -13.87 0.27
N GLU A 35 26.05 -15.13 -0.12
CA GLU A 35 27.33 -15.82 0.05
C GLU A 35 28.44 -15.13 -0.74
N LEU A 36 28.20 -14.79 -2.01
CA LEU A 36 29.15 -14.07 -2.86
C LEU A 36 29.55 -12.72 -2.24
N LEU A 37 28.58 -11.89 -1.87
CA LEU A 37 28.86 -10.52 -1.42
C LEU A 37 29.43 -10.48 -0.01
N VAL A 38 28.89 -11.27 0.92
CA VAL A 38 29.25 -11.19 2.35
C VAL A 38 30.39 -12.14 2.69
N ALA A 39 30.36 -13.38 2.20
CA ALA A 39 31.38 -14.38 2.55
C ALA A 39 32.61 -14.31 1.63
N GLU A 40 32.42 -14.17 0.31
CA GLU A 40 33.55 -14.12 -0.62
C GLU A 40 34.15 -12.71 -0.74
N TRP A 41 33.30 -11.68 -0.90
CA TRP A 41 33.76 -10.31 -1.16
C TRP A 41 33.87 -9.45 0.11
N ASN A 42 33.49 -10.00 1.26
CA ASN A 42 33.60 -9.36 2.58
C ASN A 42 32.91 -7.98 2.64
N LEU A 43 31.81 -7.82 1.92
CA LEU A 43 31.00 -6.61 1.91
C LEU A 43 30.00 -6.60 3.07
N SER A 44 29.58 -5.40 3.46
CA SER A 44 28.56 -5.23 4.50
C SER A 44 27.25 -5.93 4.09
N PRO A 45 26.57 -6.64 5.01
CA PRO A 45 25.25 -7.22 4.74
C PRO A 45 24.19 -6.19 4.29
N ALA A 46 24.40 -4.91 4.58
CA ALA A 46 23.55 -3.82 4.09
C ALA A 46 23.59 -3.68 2.56
N ILE A 47 24.73 -4.00 1.92
CA ILE A 47 24.91 -3.95 0.47
C ILE A 47 24.08 -5.03 -0.20
N TYR A 48 24.10 -6.26 0.34
CA TYR A 48 23.23 -7.35 -0.11
C TYR A 48 21.76 -6.93 -0.09
N ALA A 49 21.29 -6.41 1.05
CA ALA A 49 19.89 -6.00 1.20
C ALA A 49 19.48 -4.87 0.23
N ILE A 50 20.40 -3.96 -0.12
CA ILE A 50 20.15 -2.91 -1.11
C ILE A 50 20.07 -3.51 -2.51
N LEU A 51 21.02 -4.36 -2.90
CA LEU A 51 21.08 -4.93 -4.24
C LEU A 51 19.86 -5.81 -4.54
N ILE A 52 19.44 -6.65 -3.59
CA ILE A 52 18.20 -7.44 -3.71
C ILE A 52 16.98 -6.54 -3.93
N GLN A 53 16.84 -5.46 -3.15
CA GLN A 53 15.73 -4.52 -3.29
C GLN A 53 15.73 -3.81 -4.65
N HIS A 54 16.89 -3.70 -5.30
CA HIS A 54 17.05 -3.15 -6.64
C HIS A 54 16.98 -4.22 -7.76
N GLY A 55 16.68 -5.48 -7.42
CA GLY A 55 16.46 -6.57 -8.37
C GLY A 55 17.75 -7.19 -8.92
N PHE A 56 18.87 -7.04 -8.23
CA PHE A 56 20.11 -7.72 -8.61
C PHE A 56 20.07 -9.19 -8.21
N SER A 57 20.50 -10.07 -9.12
CA SER A 57 20.77 -11.49 -8.83
C SER A 57 22.24 -11.81 -9.06
N VAL A 58 22.67 -12.97 -8.60
CA VAL A 58 24.03 -13.48 -8.88
C VAL A 58 24.31 -13.58 -10.37
N GLU A 59 23.36 -14.10 -11.16
CA GLU A 59 23.52 -14.25 -12.60
C GLU A 59 23.68 -12.90 -13.27
N TYR A 60 22.94 -11.89 -12.81
CA TYR A 60 23.03 -10.53 -13.34
C TYR A 60 24.42 -9.92 -13.08
N LEU A 61 24.95 -10.06 -11.87
CA LEU A 61 26.30 -9.57 -11.55
C LEU A 61 27.40 -10.30 -12.34
N LYS A 62 27.23 -11.61 -12.59
CA LYS A 62 28.22 -12.42 -13.34
C LYS A 62 28.31 -12.04 -14.82
N VAL A 63 27.29 -11.41 -15.39
CA VAL A 63 27.28 -10.98 -16.81
C VAL A 63 27.57 -9.49 -16.99
N MET A 64 27.73 -8.73 -15.92
CA MET A 64 28.14 -7.32 -15.98
C MET A 64 29.62 -7.19 -16.37
N ASP A 65 29.94 -6.13 -17.10
CA ASP A 65 31.33 -5.75 -17.38
C ASP A 65 31.97 -5.03 -16.18
N ASP A 66 33.30 -5.07 -16.13
CA ASP A 66 34.08 -4.51 -15.01
C ASP A 66 33.72 -3.05 -14.72
N LYS A 67 33.44 -2.26 -15.76
CA LYS A 67 33.05 -0.85 -15.61
C LYS A 67 31.70 -0.71 -14.91
N SER A 68 30.72 -1.54 -15.25
CA SER A 68 29.41 -1.51 -14.60
C SER A 68 29.49 -2.01 -13.16
N LEU A 69 30.36 -3.00 -12.88
CA LEU A 69 30.62 -3.45 -11.52
C LEU A 69 31.26 -2.32 -10.68
N ASP A 70 32.25 -1.62 -11.22
CA ASP A 70 32.88 -0.47 -10.55
C ASP A 70 31.85 0.64 -10.23
N ASP A 71 30.94 0.94 -11.16
CA ASP A 71 29.89 1.94 -10.95
C ASP A 71 28.90 1.48 -9.87
N VAL A 72 28.49 0.20 -9.87
CA VAL A 72 27.58 -0.37 -8.86
C VAL A 72 28.21 -0.32 -7.47
N PHE A 73 29.46 -0.76 -7.33
CA PHE A 73 30.16 -0.86 -6.05
C PHE A 73 30.94 0.40 -5.67
N SER A 74 30.78 1.50 -6.42
CA SER A 74 31.44 2.76 -6.13
C SER A 74 30.96 3.33 -4.78
N VAL A 75 31.89 3.93 -4.03
CA VAL A 75 31.57 4.59 -2.75
C VAL A 75 30.53 5.69 -2.95
N GLU A 76 30.62 6.42 -4.06
CA GLU A 76 29.72 7.53 -4.38
C GLU A 76 28.28 7.09 -4.68
N THR A 77 28.09 5.86 -5.18
CA THR A 77 26.78 5.24 -5.41
C THR A 77 26.05 4.98 -4.10
N TYR A 78 26.76 4.48 -3.09
CA TYR A 78 26.16 4.13 -1.80
C TYR A 78 26.05 5.33 -0.86
N TYR A 79 27.06 6.19 -0.82
CA TYR A 79 27.06 7.36 0.04
C TYR A 79 27.95 8.49 -0.50
N ASN A 80 27.30 9.59 -0.85
CA ASN A 80 27.93 10.83 -1.26
C ASN A 80 27.66 11.91 -0.20
N PRO A 81 28.69 12.38 0.54
CA PRO A 81 28.51 13.34 1.61
C PRO A 81 28.05 14.70 1.09
N ARG A 82 27.55 15.53 2.01
CA ARG A 82 27.16 16.90 1.68
C ARG A 82 28.37 17.68 1.18
N ASP A 83 28.25 18.26 -0.02
CA ASP A 83 29.24 19.19 -0.55
C ASP A 83 28.68 20.61 -0.61
N ALA A 84 29.23 21.48 0.24
CA ALA A 84 28.86 22.89 0.31
C ALA A 84 29.34 23.69 -0.93
N LYS A 85 30.32 23.18 -1.68
CA LYS A 85 30.81 23.82 -2.92
C LYS A 85 29.95 23.50 -4.13
N ALA A 86 29.29 22.34 -4.13
CA ALA A 86 28.37 21.90 -5.18
C ALA A 86 26.89 22.25 -4.90
N ASP A 87 26.62 23.12 -3.92
CA ASP A 87 25.28 23.54 -3.48
C ASP A 87 24.35 22.38 -3.08
N LYS A 88 24.92 21.23 -2.71
CA LYS A 88 24.16 20.07 -2.24
C LYS A 88 23.72 20.30 -0.79
N LYS A 89 22.41 20.39 -0.56
CA LYS A 89 21.82 20.61 0.77
C LYS A 89 21.79 19.35 1.64
N HIS A 90 21.74 18.17 1.01
CA HIS A 90 21.63 16.87 1.66
C HIS A 90 22.68 15.89 1.08
N PRO A 91 23.17 14.92 1.87
CA PRO A 91 23.87 13.76 1.33
C PRO A 91 23.01 13.01 0.32
N SER A 92 23.62 12.20 -0.54
CA SER A 92 22.93 11.37 -1.53
C SER A 92 23.51 9.96 -1.55
N GLY A 93 22.87 9.04 -2.28
CA GLY A 93 23.32 7.65 -2.43
C GLY A 93 22.36 6.66 -1.78
N LEU A 94 22.47 5.40 -2.19
CA LEU A 94 21.50 4.34 -1.88
C LEU A 94 21.28 4.15 -0.37
N ILE A 95 22.33 4.29 0.45
CA ILE A 95 22.23 4.16 1.91
C ILE A 95 21.45 5.35 2.51
N TYR A 96 21.78 6.57 2.07
CA TYR A 96 21.10 7.77 2.53
C TYR A 96 19.61 7.76 2.14
N ASP A 97 19.32 7.41 0.88
CA ASP A 97 17.96 7.36 0.37
C ASP A 97 17.13 6.29 1.09
N ARG A 98 17.70 5.11 1.34
CA ARG A 98 17.05 4.04 2.12
C ARG A 98 16.71 4.53 3.52
N PHE A 99 17.65 5.17 4.22
CA PHE A 99 17.43 5.71 5.55
C PHE A 99 16.38 6.85 5.56
N HIS A 100 16.50 7.80 4.64
CA HIS A 100 15.58 8.92 4.51
C HIS A 100 14.15 8.44 4.22
N ASN A 101 13.98 7.50 3.28
CA ASN A 101 12.69 6.91 2.92
C ASN A 101 12.08 6.08 4.07
N ARG A 102 12.91 5.31 4.80
CA ARG A 102 12.47 4.57 6.00
C ARG A 102 11.94 5.51 7.07
N ASN A 103 12.66 6.58 7.36
CA ASN A 103 12.23 7.57 8.36
C ASN A 103 11.05 8.40 7.88
N LYS A 104 10.92 8.66 6.57
CA LYS A 104 9.75 9.34 6.00
C LYS A 104 8.47 8.52 6.25
N LYS A 105 8.49 7.19 6.10
CA LYS A 105 7.33 6.34 6.42
C LYS A 105 6.94 6.43 7.91
N LYS A 106 7.92 6.35 8.82
CA LYS A 106 7.70 6.52 10.27
C LYS A 106 7.19 7.93 10.62
N LEU A 107 7.73 8.96 9.99
CA LEU A 107 7.32 10.35 10.18
C LEU A 107 5.94 10.65 9.58
N VAL A 108 5.55 10.01 8.48
CA VAL A 108 4.20 10.13 7.90
C VAL A 108 3.17 9.44 8.79
N GLN A 109 3.50 8.28 9.37
CA GLN A 109 2.66 7.64 10.39
C GLN A 109 2.54 8.48 11.68
N ALA A 110 3.58 9.22 12.05
CA ALA A 110 3.57 10.10 13.23
C ALA A 110 2.99 11.50 12.98
N LYS A 111 2.88 11.93 11.72
CA LYS A 111 2.34 13.24 11.30
C LYS A 111 0.91 13.18 10.77
N SER A 112 0.22 12.05 10.90
CA SER A 112 -1.25 12.12 10.95
C SER A 112 -1.59 13.09 12.08
N THR A 113 -2.03 14.28 11.69
CA THR A 113 -2.67 15.23 12.59
C THR A 113 -3.64 14.49 13.51
N PRO A 114 -3.89 14.95 14.75
CA PRO A 114 -4.96 14.44 15.60
C PRO A 114 -6.31 14.87 15.00
N GLY A 115 -6.59 14.42 13.78
CA GLY A 115 -7.90 14.41 13.18
C GLY A 115 -8.61 13.20 13.76
N THR A 116 -9.79 13.45 14.30
CA THR A 116 -10.75 12.50 14.84
C THR A 116 -10.62 11.16 14.13
N GLU A 117 -10.06 10.16 14.81
CA GLU A 117 -9.86 8.83 14.25
C GLU A 117 -11.23 8.29 13.82
N THR A 118 -11.43 8.14 12.51
CA THR A 118 -12.71 7.71 11.94
C THR A 118 -13.03 6.28 12.38
N ILE A 119 -14.31 5.92 12.41
CA ILE A 119 -14.74 4.55 12.77
C ILE A 119 -14.05 3.55 11.83
N TYR A 120 -14.08 3.81 10.52
CA TYR A 120 -13.34 3.01 9.55
C TYR A 120 -11.86 2.81 9.89
N SER A 121 -11.13 3.86 10.31
CA SER A 121 -9.70 3.74 10.66
C SER A 121 -9.46 2.80 11.84
N LYS A 122 -10.35 2.85 12.84
CA LYS A 122 -10.30 1.97 14.02
C LYS A 122 -10.58 0.52 13.63
N GLU A 123 -11.68 0.30 12.92
CA GLU A 123 -12.09 -1.04 12.47
C GLU A 123 -11.07 -1.66 11.52
N LYS A 124 -10.47 -0.86 10.62
CA LYS A 124 -9.38 -1.29 9.75
C LYS A 124 -8.17 -1.79 10.56
N THR A 125 -7.77 -1.02 11.57
CA THR A 125 -6.64 -1.36 12.44
C THR A 125 -6.96 -2.61 13.26
N ALA A 126 -8.18 -2.74 13.76
CA ALA A 126 -8.65 -3.94 14.47
C ALA A 126 -8.64 -5.18 13.56
N ALA A 127 -9.12 -5.06 12.31
CA ALA A 127 -9.16 -6.16 11.35
C ALA A 127 -7.76 -6.67 10.97
N LEU A 128 -6.78 -5.77 10.83
CA LEU A 128 -5.40 -6.16 10.53
C LEU A 128 -4.70 -6.83 11.72
N ASN A 129 -5.04 -6.42 12.95
CA ASN A 129 -4.46 -6.96 14.19
C ASN A 129 -5.32 -8.06 14.86
N LEU A 130 -6.18 -8.71 14.09
CA LEU A 130 -7.04 -9.81 14.57
C LEU A 130 -6.19 -10.99 15.09
N PRO A 131 -6.40 -11.45 16.34
CA PRO A 131 -5.75 -12.66 16.86
C PRO A 131 -6.25 -13.93 16.16
N GLU A 132 -5.37 -14.93 16.01
CA GLU A 132 -5.66 -16.18 15.29
C GLU A 132 -6.86 -16.96 15.88
N ASP A 133 -6.96 -17.01 17.22
CA ASP A 133 -8.10 -17.64 17.90
C ASP A 133 -9.43 -16.95 17.54
N TYR A 134 -9.39 -15.63 17.35
CA TYR A 134 -10.56 -14.85 16.97
C TYR A 134 -10.91 -15.07 15.50
N ILE A 135 -9.91 -15.17 14.61
CA ILE A 135 -10.09 -15.53 13.20
C ILE A 135 -10.80 -16.89 13.07
N SER A 136 -10.38 -17.88 13.86
CA SER A 136 -11.03 -19.20 13.90
C SER A 136 -12.51 -19.12 14.30
N LYS A 137 -12.82 -18.31 15.32
CA LYS A 137 -14.21 -18.05 15.74
C LYS A 137 -15.03 -17.38 14.64
N LEU A 138 -14.50 -16.33 14.01
CA LEU A 138 -15.18 -15.62 12.91
C LEU A 138 -15.33 -16.51 11.67
N THR A 139 -14.42 -17.45 11.42
CA THR A 139 -14.52 -18.43 10.33
C THR A 139 -15.71 -19.37 10.55
N THR A 140 -16.01 -19.72 11.80
CA THR A 140 -17.22 -20.48 12.13
C THR A 140 -18.49 -19.69 11.82
N LEU A 141 -18.49 -18.37 12.06
CA LEU A 141 -19.58 -17.48 11.67
C LEU A 141 -19.73 -17.37 10.15
N LYS A 142 -18.62 -17.22 9.41
CA LYS A 142 -18.60 -17.25 7.94
C LYS A 142 -19.26 -18.53 7.42
N ASN A 143 -18.86 -19.69 7.93
CA ASN A 143 -19.45 -20.98 7.54
C ASN A 143 -20.94 -21.06 7.86
N TRP A 144 -21.39 -20.48 8.97
CA TRP A 144 -22.81 -20.41 9.28
C TRP A 144 -23.56 -19.56 8.25
N LEU A 145 -23.07 -18.37 7.93
CA LEU A 145 -23.68 -17.44 6.95
C LEU A 145 -23.71 -18.01 5.53
N ARG A 146 -22.78 -18.90 5.17
CA ARG A 146 -22.82 -19.61 3.89
C ARG A 146 -24.01 -20.57 3.80
N ASN A 147 -24.33 -21.24 4.90
CA ASN A 147 -25.30 -22.34 4.93
C ASN A 147 -26.70 -21.92 5.42
N ASN A 148 -26.85 -20.75 6.02
CA ASN A 148 -28.10 -20.29 6.63
C ASN A 148 -28.47 -18.90 6.11
N PHE A 149 -29.74 -18.71 5.75
CA PHE A 149 -30.29 -17.48 5.19
C PHE A 149 -31.51 -16.95 5.95
N ALA A 150 -31.92 -17.64 7.01
CA ALA A 150 -33.04 -17.28 7.87
C ALA A 150 -32.75 -17.78 9.29
N PRO A 151 -33.29 -17.13 10.34
CA PRO A 151 -34.09 -15.89 10.31
C PRO A 151 -33.28 -14.64 9.94
N THR A 152 -33.93 -13.62 9.37
CA THR A 152 -33.29 -12.38 8.90
C THR A 152 -32.55 -11.64 10.01
N GLU A 153 -33.12 -11.59 11.21
CA GLU A 153 -32.49 -10.97 12.39
C GLU A 153 -31.18 -11.67 12.76
N GLU A 154 -31.15 -13.01 12.69
CA GLU A 154 -29.97 -13.79 13.03
C GLU A 154 -28.87 -13.64 11.97
N VAL A 155 -29.24 -13.63 10.69
CA VAL A 155 -28.32 -13.32 9.58
C VAL A 155 -27.72 -11.94 9.76
N THR A 156 -28.55 -10.92 10.05
CA THR A 156 -28.09 -9.53 10.24
C THR A 156 -27.13 -9.41 11.41
N GLN A 157 -27.41 -10.08 12.54
CA GLN A 157 -26.53 -10.05 13.70
C GLN A 157 -25.19 -10.72 13.40
N LYS A 158 -25.19 -11.92 12.83
CA LYS A 158 -23.95 -12.63 12.49
C LYS A 158 -23.17 -11.93 11.38
N TRP A 159 -23.86 -11.23 10.48
CA TRP A 159 -23.23 -10.36 9.49
C TRP A 159 -22.41 -9.26 10.16
N LYS A 160 -23.02 -8.54 11.12
CA LYS A 160 -22.34 -7.51 11.93
C LYS A 160 -21.17 -8.10 12.71
N ASP A 161 -21.36 -9.24 13.36
CA ASP A 161 -20.30 -9.90 14.15
C ASP A 161 -19.11 -10.34 13.27
N SER A 162 -19.35 -10.60 11.98
CA SER A 162 -18.32 -10.99 11.01
C SER A 162 -17.60 -9.82 10.34
N LEU A 163 -17.94 -8.57 10.65
CA LEU A 163 -17.42 -7.36 9.99
C LEU A 163 -15.89 -7.34 9.92
N LEU A 164 -15.20 -7.59 11.04
CA LEU A 164 -13.74 -7.54 11.09
C LEU A 164 -13.09 -8.58 10.19
N LEU A 165 -13.67 -9.78 10.08
CA LEU A 165 -13.16 -10.82 9.18
C LEU A 165 -13.35 -10.40 7.71
N ARG A 166 -14.51 -9.82 7.38
CA ARG A 166 -14.80 -9.31 6.04
C ARG A 166 -13.88 -8.17 5.64
N LEU A 167 -13.68 -7.20 6.53
CA LEU A 167 -12.72 -6.12 6.34
C LEU A 167 -11.30 -6.66 6.14
N ARG A 168 -10.86 -7.61 6.98
CA ARG A 168 -9.54 -8.23 6.87
C ARG A 168 -9.35 -8.90 5.51
N SER A 169 -10.31 -9.72 5.06
CA SER A 169 -10.28 -10.36 3.74
C SER A 169 -10.21 -9.31 2.63
N ILE A 170 -11.09 -8.30 2.63
CA ILE A 170 -11.10 -7.25 1.59
C ILE A 170 -9.77 -6.48 1.53
N ILE A 171 -9.16 -6.19 2.69
CA ILE A 171 -7.89 -5.45 2.76
C ILE A 171 -6.73 -6.32 2.26
N ASN A 172 -6.66 -7.59 2.69
CA ASN A 172 -5.57 -8.49 2.36
C ASN A 172 -5.66 -9.04 0.92
N GLU A 173 -6.87 -9.20 0.40
CA GLU A 173 -7.16 -9.72 -0.95
C GLU A 173 -7.34 -8.59 -1.98
N ALA A 174 -7.03 -7.34 -1.62
CA ALA A 174 -7.20 -6.18 -2.49
C ALA A 174 -6.48 -6.31 -3.85
N ASP A 175 -5.46 -7.17 -3.92
CA ASP A 175 -4.63 -7.45 -5.10
C ASP A 175 -4.77 -8.89 -5.66
N ILE A 176 -5.56 -9.78 -5.04
CA ILE A 176 -5.65 -11.21 -5.39
C ILE A 176 -7.11 -11.53 -5.73
N ASP A 177 -7.47 -11.36 -7.01
CA ASP A 177 -8.74 -11.78 -7.63
C ASP A 177 -10.03 -11.56 -6.81
N LYS A 178 -10.66 -10.39 -7.03
CA LYS A 178 -11.92 -9.97 -6.37
C LYS A 178 -13.16 -10.77 -6.80
N GLY A 179 -13.02 -11.74 -7.70
CA GLY A 179 -14.14 -12.50 -8.26
C GLY A 179 -14.84 -13.44 -7.28
N ASN A 180 -14.22 -13.77 -6.15
CA ASN A 180 -14.72 -14.76 -5.20
C ASN A 180 -15.65 -14.20 -4.10
N VAL A 181 -15.76 -12.87 -3.93
CA VAL A 181 -16.43 -12.23 -2.78
C VAL A 181 -17.87 -12.71 -2.62
N LEU A 182 -18.62 -12.81 -3.72
CA LEU A 182 -20.01 -13.28 -3.71
C LEU A 182 -20.11 -14.77 -3.35
N SER A 183 -19.10 -15.57 -3.68
CA SER A 183 -19.03 -16.99 -3.31
C SER A 183 -18.64 -17.19 -1.85
N GLU A 184 -17.85 -16.27 -1.30
CA GLU A 184 -17.46 -16.25 0.10
C GLU A 184 -18.62 -15.82 1.00
N TRP A 185 -19.37 -14.82 0.54
CA TRP A 185 -20.45 -14.15 1.27
C TRP A 185 -21.75 -14.17 0.47
N PRO A 186 -22.36 -15.35 0.29
CA PRO A 186 -23.52 -15.52 -0.59
C PRO A 186 -24.75 -14.72 -0.15
N ARG A 187 -24.85 -14.35 1.12
CA ARG A 187 -25.97 -13.56 1.65
C ARG A 187 -26.09 -12.17 1.01
N ILE A 188 -25.02 -11.64 0.42
CA ILE A 188 -25.07 -10.40 -0.36
C ILE A 188 -25.98 -10.55 -1.59
N THR A 189 -26.06 -11.75 -2.16
CA THR A 189 -26.82 -12.03 -3.38
C THR A 189 -28.30 -12.30 -3.13
N ASP A 190 -28.72 -12.37 -1.87
CA ASP A 190 -30.14 -12.52 -1.53
C ASP A 190 -30.92 -11.25 -1.88
N GLU A 191 -32.25 -11.37 -2.00
CA GLU A 191 -33.14 -10.25 -2.33
C GLU A 191 -32.95 -9.03 -1.40
N ALA A 192 -32.69 -9.29 -0.11
CA ALA A 192 -32.43 -8.26 0.91
C ALA A 192 -30.93 -8.10 1.23
N GLY A 193 -30.04 -8.69 0.45
CA GLY A 193 -28.60 -8.70 0.72
C GLY A 193 -27.96 -7.31 0.67
N TYR A 194 -28.52 -6.38 -0.11
CA TYR A 194 -28.07 -4.99 -0.17
C TYR A 194 -28.19 -4.28 1.20
N LEU A 195 -29.18 -4.64 2.03
CA LEU A 195 -29.32 -4.07 3.38
C LEU A 195 -28.16 -4.45 4.31
N LEU A 196 -27.48 -5.57 4.03
CA LEU A 196 -26.30 -5.98 4.77
C LEU A 196 -25.10 -5.07 4.42
N ILE A 197 -24.99 -4.66 3.15
CA ILE A 197 -23.99 -3.69 2.69
C ILE A 197 -24.27 -2.31 3.29
N ASP A 198 -25.53 -1.87 3.24
CA ASP A 198 -25.94 -0.59 3.83
C ASP A 198 -25.64 -0.55 5.33
N SER A 199 -25.92 -1.64 6.04
CA SER A 199 -25.59 -1.75 7.47
C SER A 199 -24.09 -1.64 7.75
N ASP A 200 -23.21 -2.14 6.86
CA ASP A 200 -21.77 -1.97 7.03
C ASP A 200 -21.33 -0.55 6.72
N PHE A 201 -21.89 0.04 5.65
CA PHE A 201 -21.59 1.40 5.25
C PHE A 201 -21.95 2.39 6.36
N ASP A 202 -23.18 2.30 6.87
CA ASP A 202 -23.67 3.13 7.97
C ASP A 202 -22.81 3.01 9.22
N HIS A 203 -22.32 1.80 9.52
CA HIS A 203 -21.45 1.58 10.65
C HIS A 203 -20.07 2.22 10.45
N LEU A 204 -19.47 2.07 9.26
CA LEU A 204 -18.09 2.51 9.00
C LEU A 204 -17.95 4.00 8.71
N TYR A 205 -18.96 4.58 8.05
CA TYR A 205 -18.89 5.93 7.49
C TYR A 205 -20.00 6.84 8.02
N GLY A 206 -20.97 6.31 8.75
CA GLY A 206 -22.16 7.04 9.17
C GLY A 206 -23.23 7.06 8.07
N LYS A 207 -24.36 7.68 8.39
CA LYS A 207 -25.49 7.77 7.46
C LYS A 207 -25.17 8.69 6.31
N SER A 208 -25.52 8.26 5.10
CA SER A 208 -25.33 9.06 3.88
C SER A 208 -26.36 10.18 3.70
N ASP A 209 -27.42 10.19 4.51
CA ASP A 209 -28.52 11.18 4.44
C ASP A 209 -28.00 12.63 4.43
N GLU A 210 -26.99 12.94 5.27
CA GLU A 210 -26.42 14.28 5.36
C GLU A 210 -25.78 14.78 4.05
N LEU A 211 -25.20 13.86 3.26
CA LEU A 211 -24.60 14.21 1.96
C LEU A 211 -25.68 14.60 0.94
N PHE A 212 -26.81 13.89 0.96
CA PHE A 212 -27.92 14.15 0.05
C PHE A 212 -28.68 15.41 0.48
N ASP A 213 -28.85 15.63 1.78
CA ASP A 213 -29.49 16.83 2.33
C ASP A 213 -28.72 18.11 2.02
N HIS A 214 -27.40 18.01 1.83
CA HIS A 214 -26.50 19.15 1.54
C HIS A 214 -25.77 18.99 0.20
N TRP A 215 -26.35 18.24 -0.74
CA TRP A 215 -25.68 17.88 -2.00
C TRP A 215 -25.26 19.11 -2.83
N GLU A 216 -26.10 20.14 -2.89
CA GLU A 216 -25.80 21.38 -3.62
C GLU A 216 -24.60 22.10 -3.03
N GLU A 217 -24.51 22.19 -1.70
CA GLU A 217 -23.38 22.83 -1.03
C GLU A 217 -22.10 22.01 -1.20
N PHE A 218 -22.19 20.70 -0.97
CA PHE A 218 -21.08 19.78 -1.16
C PHE A 218 -20.53 19.85 -2.59
N SER A 219 -21.40 19.73 -3.60
CA SER A 219 -20.99 19.72 -5.01
C SER A 219 -20.31 21.02 -5.42
N GLN A 220 -20.80 22.17 -4.98
CA GLN A 220 -20.15 23.47 -5.23
C GLN A 220 -18.76 23.54 -4.58
N ASN A 221 -18.64 23.11 -3.32
CA ASN A 221 -17.37 23.12 -2.60
C ASN A 221 -16.36 22.13 -3.20
N PHE A 222 -16.83 20.95 -3.59
CA PHE A 222 -16.04 19.94 -4.28
C PHE A 222 -15.53 20.43 -5.64
N LEU A 223 -16.38 21.07 -6.45
CA LEU A 223 -15.98 21.66 -7.72
C LEU A 223 -14.94 22.78 -7.54
N LYS A 224 -15.08 23.64 -6.52
CA LYS A 224 -14.07 24.65 -6.18
C LYS A 224 -12.73 23.98 -5.84
N TYR A 225 -12.76 22.97 -4.98
CA TYR A 225 -11.57 22.21 -4.59
C TYR A 225 -10.86 21.59 -5.79
N ILE A 226 -11.60 20.86 -6.63
CA ILE A 226 -11.05 20.20 -7.83
C ILE A 226 -10.44 21.21 -8.80
N ARG A 227 -11.13 22.33 -9.06
CA ARG A 227 -10.62 23.38 -9.95
C ARG A 227 -9.37 24.06 -9.42
N SER A 228 -9.22 24.15 -8.09
CA SER A 228 -8.01 24.67 -7.45
C SER A 228 -6.88 23.65 -7.35
N SER A 229 -7.16 22.37 -7.57
CA SER A 229 -6.21 21.28 -7.44
C SER A 229 -5.47 21.02 -8.75
N GLU A 230 -4.16 20.76 -8.68
CA GLU A 230 -3.37 20.39 -9.85
C GLU A 230 -3.62 18.91 -10.23
N ILE A 231 -4.58 18.66 -11.12
CA ILE A 231 -4.94 17.31 -11.57
C ILE A 231 -3.89 16.83 -12.59
N LYS A 232 -3.08 15.85 -12.18
CA LYS A 232 -2.00 15.30 -13.02
C LYS A 232 -2.52 14.31 -14.07
N ASP A 233 -3.54 13.53 -13.74
CA ASP A 233 -4.09 12.48 -14.60
C ASP A 233 -4.94 13.02 -15.78
N ASP A 234 -4.69 12.49 -16.98
CA ASP A 234 -5.37 12.89 -18.22
C ASP A 234 -6.87 12.56 -18.18
N ARG A 235 -7.27 11.41 -17.65
CA ARG A 235 -8.69 11.00 -17.59
C ARG A 235 -9.48 11.96 -16.72
N SER A 236 -8.95 12.29 -15.55
CA SER A 236 -9.55 13.21 -14.60
C SER A 236 -9.65 14.64 -15.15
N ARG A 237 -8.64 15.10 -15.89
CA ARG A 237 -8.69 16.40 -16.61
C ARG A 237 -9.80 16.43 -17.67
N ARG A 238 -9.99 15.35 -18.43
CA ARG A 238 -11.09 15.25 -19.41
C ARG A 238 -12.46 15.31 -18.76
N LEU A 239 -12.65 14.64 -17.61
CA LEU A 239 -13.90 14.70 -16.86
C LEU A 239 -14.18 16.12 -16.36
N LEU A 240 -13.16 16.85 -15.89
CA LEU A 240 -13.32 18.25 -15.48
C LEU A 240 -13.69 19.19 -16.64
N ASP A 241 -13.12 18.97 -17.84
CA ASP A 241 -13.50 19.71 -19.04
C ASP A 241 -14.97 19.48 -19.41
N ILE A 242 -15.43 18.22 -19.34
CA ILE A 242 -16.84 17.88 -19.55
C ILE A 242 -17.73 18.64 -18.54
N LEU A 243 -17.39 18.59 -17.26
CA LEU A 243 -18.14 19.28 -16.19
C LEU A 243 -18.13 20.81 -16.30
N SER A 244 -17.22 21.39 -17.09
CA SER A 244 -17.11 22.83 -17.29
C SER A 244 -17.88 23.33 -18.52
N LYS A 245 -18.43 22.42 -19.33
CA LYS A 245 -19.24 22.78 -20.50
C LYS A 245 -20.63 23.26 -20.06
N PRO A 246 -21.10 24.41 -20.58
CA PRO A 246 -22.38 25.01 -20.17
C PRO A 246 -23.62 24.18 -20.56
N ASP A 247 -23.46 23.14 -21.38
CA ASP A 247 -24.54 22.32 -21.96
C ASP A 247 -24.84 21.00 -21.23
N ILE A 248 -24.32 20.79 -20.01
CA ILE A 248 -24.86 19.71 -19.18
C ILE A 248 -26.15 20.21 -18.53
N CYS A 249 -27.19 20.34 -19.36
CA CYS A 249 -28.57 20.48 -18.89
C CYS A 249 -28.86 19.32 -17.93
N GLN A 250 -29.56 19.65 -16.85
CA GLN A 250 -29.85 18.83 -15.67
C GLN A 250 -30.50 17.46 -15.94
N GLU A 251 -30.81 17.12 -17.20
CA GLU A 251 -31.38 15.82 -17.61
C GLU A 251 -30.32 14.75 -17.93
N LEU A 252 -29.10 15.11 -18.36
CA LEU A 252 -28.09 14.14 -18.82
C LEU A 252 -27.29 13.46 -17.70
N VAL A 253 -27.33 13.99 -16.47
CA VAL A 253 -26.58 13.43 -15.33
C VAL A 253 -27.24 12.15 -14.82
N VAL A 254 -28.57 12.05 -14.86
CA VAL A 254 -29.31 10.86 -14.39
C VAL A 254 -29.16 9.70 -15.38
N GLU A 255 -29.17 9.99 -16.68
CA GLU A 255 -29.16 8.95 -17.73
C GLU A 255 -27.79 8.27 -17.89
N LYS A 256 -26.69 9.00 -17.66
CA LYS A 256 -25.32 8.45 -17.79
C LYS A 256 -24.81 7.70 -16.56
N VAL A 257 -25.34 7.99 -15.36
CA VAL A 257 -25.02 7.20 -14.16
C VAL A 257 -25.62 5.79 -14.28
N HIS A 258 -26.76 5.63 -14.95
CA HIS A 258 -27.39 4.34 -15.22
C HIS A 258 -26.68 3.46 -16.27
N GLN A 259 -25.75 3.99 -17.06
CA GLN A 259 -24.99 3.20 -18.06
C GLN A 259 -23.65 2.68 -17.55
N VAL A 260 -23.27 2.99 -16.30
CA VAL A 260 -21.97 2.62 -15.71
C VAL A 260 -22.13 1.76 -14.43
N LEU A 261 -23.37 1.44 -14.04
CA LEU A 261 -23.68 0.35 -13.11
C LEU A 261 -24.14 -0.87 -13.90
#